data_AF-A0A353CPD3-F1
#
_entry.id   AF-A0A353CPD3-F1
#
_cell.length_a   1.000
_cell.length_b   1.000
_cell.length_c   1.000
_cell.angle_alpha   90.00
_cell.angle_beta   90.00
_cell.angle_gamma   90.00
#
_symmetry.space_group_name_H-M   'P 1'
#
loop_
_entity.id
_entity.type
_entity.pdbx_description
1 polymer ?
#
loop_
_entity_poly.entity_id
_entity_poly.type
_entity_poly.pdbx_seq_one_letter_code
_entity_poly.pdbx_strand_id
1 'polypeptide(L)'
;TPGPAPQGLAHDGHSLWSFDAASGLFYRHGPDPSKGALASYEIKGVKTIKAMQWAGGRLWVLDGNGALGIYEFTHQGFRRVSARDMGPAVEGFWLDGKQFWTLEKARDSSLPELKRSNIKLY
;
A
#
# COMPACT_ATOMS: atom_id res chain seq x y z
N THR A 1 -4.71 -10.66 -14.45
CA THR A 1 -4.76 -9.18 -14.35
C THR A 1 -5.36 -8.82 -12.99
N PRO A 2 -5.11 -7.61 -12.44
CA PRO A 2 -5.58 -7.22 -11.10
C PRO A 2 -7.09 -7.18 -10.94
N GLY A 3 -7.85 -7.04 -12.02
CA GLY A 3 -9.29 -6.78 -11.99
C GLY A 3 -9.62 -5.48 -12.73
N PRO A 4 -10.89 -5.01 -12.70
CA PRO A 4 -11.35 -3.88 -13.49
C PRO A 4 -11.03 -2.50 -12.89
N ALA A 5 -10.59 -2.40 -11.63
CA ALA A 5 -10.29 -1.16 -10.93
C ALA A 5 -8.98 -1.24 -10.09
N PRO A 6 -7.81 -1.43 -10.73
CA PRO A 6 -6.52 -1.46 -10.03
C PRO A 6 -6.18 -0.10 -9.41
N GLN A 7 -5.75 -0.07 -8.14
CA GLN A 7 -5.40 1.18 -7.44
C GLN A 7 -3.98 1.24 -6.84
N GLY A 8 -3.28 0.12 -6.70
CA GLY A 8 -1.89 0.18 -6.24
C GLY A 8 -1.07 -1.04 -6.61
N LEU A 9 0.24 -0.83 -6.60
CA LEU A 9 1.25 -1.78 -7.07
C LEU A 9 2.48 -1.70 -6.16
N ALA A 10 3.02 -2.85 -5.75
CA ALA A 10 4.27 -2.94 -5.00
C ALA A 10 4.95 -4.29 -5.25
N HIS A 11 6.20 -4.47 -4.86
CA HIS A 11 6.89 -5.76 -4.95
C HIS A 11 7.57 -6.10 -3.62
N ASP A 12 7.49 -7.36 -3.19
CA ASP A 12 8.18 -7.83 -1.96
C ASP A 12 9.64 -8.24 -2.21
N GLY A 13 10.12 -8.10 -3.45
CA GLY A 13 11.44 -8.54 -3.91
C GLY A 13 11.42 -9.86 -4.68
N HIS A 14 10.31 -10.59 -4.65
CA HIS A 14 10.11 -11.84 -5.40
C HIS A 14 8.83 -11.83 -6.25
N SER A 15 7.74 -11.31 -5.68
CA SER A 15 6.42 -11.23 -6.30
C SER A 15 6.00 -9.78 -6.48
N LEU A 16 5.25 -9.55 -7.56
CA LEU A 16 4.50 -8.31 -7.75
C LEU A 16 3.16 -8.43 -7.02
N TRP A 17 2.73 -7.36 -6.38
CA TRP A 17 1.48 -7.27 -5.65
C TRP A 17 0.66 -6.14 -6.23
N SER A 18 -0.63 -6.37 -6.43
CA SER A 18 -1.57 -5.33 -6.87
C SER A 18 -2.84 -5.35 -6.04
N PHE A 19 -3.45 -4.19 -5.79
CA PHE A 19 -4.79 -4.11 -5.22
C PHE A 19 -5.81 -3.68 -6.28
N ASP A 20 -7.00 -4.27 -6.23
CA ASP A 20 -8.13 -3.92 -7.07
C ASP A 20 -9.36 -3.60 -6.22
N ALA A 21 -9.92 -2.42 -6.44
CA ALA A 21 -10.99 -1.88 -5.61
C ALA A 21 -12.37 -2.47 -5.92
N ALA A 22 -12.57 -3.00 -7.12
CA ALA A 22 -13.82 -3.63 -7.49
C ALA A 22 -14.00 -4.98 -6.78
N SER A 23 -12.91 -5.74 -6.65
CA SER A 23 -12.87 -6.99 -5.90
C SER A 23 -12.57 -6.80 -4.42
N GLY A 24 -11.88 -5.72 -4.03
CA GLY A 24 -11.38 -5.52 -2.68
C GLY A 24 -10.20 -6.43 -2.32
N LEU A 25 -9.49 -6.96 -3.34
CA LEU A 25 -8.47 -7.99 -3.15
C LEU A 25 -7.07 -7.50 -3.50
N PHE A 26 -6.11 -8.01 -2.73
CA PHE A 26 -4.68 -7.95 -3.01
C PHE A 26 -4.27 -9.21 -3.76
N TYR A 27 -3.81 -9.04 -4.99
CA TYR A 27 -3.33 -10.12 -5.85
C TYR A 27 -1.82 -10.20 -5.80
N ARG A 28 -1.32 -11.42 -5.62
CA ARG A 28 0.10 -11.75 -5.73
C ARG A 28 0.35 -12.38 -7.08
N HIS A 29 1.32 -11.87 -7.83
CA HIS A 29 1.68 -12.34 -9.16
C HIS A 29 3.08 -12.95 -9.12
N GLY A 30 3.27 -13.97 -9.96
CA GLY A 30 4.58 -14.57 -10.21
C GLY A 30 5.40 -13.74 -11.21
N PRO A 31 6.63 -14.18 -11.49
CA PRO A 31 7.50 -13.52 -12.47
C PRO A 31 6.98 -13.65 -13.91
N ASP A 32 6.18 -14.67 -14.20
CA ASP A 32 5.55 -14.87 -15.50
C ASP A 32 4.13 -14.26 -15.50
N PRO A 33 3.92 -13.10 -16.16
CA PRO A 33 2.64 -12.42 -16.15
C PRO A 33 1.55 -13.18 -16.91
N SER A 34 1.91 -14.11 -17.80
CA SER A 34 0.96 -14.90 -18.58
C SER A 34 0.14 -15.86 -17.71
N LYS A 35 0.66 -16.25 -16.54
CA LYS A 35 -0.02 -17.13 -15.58
C LYS A 35 -1.04 -16.41 -14.71
N GLY A 36 -1.13 -15.08 -14.81
CA GLY A 36 -2.00 -14.27 -13.98
C GLY A 36 -1.61 -14.27 -12.51
N ALA A 37 -2.59 -14.01 -11.64
CA ALA A 37 -2.37 -13.96 -10.20
C ALA A 37 -2.18 -15.39 -9.65
N LEU A 38 -1.15 -15.58 -8.82
CA LEU A 38 -0.90 -16.83 -8.10
C LEU A 38 -1.87 -17.02 -6.95
N ALA A 39 -2.26 -15.92 -6.30
CA ALA A 39 -3.16 -15.92 -5.15
C ALA A 39 -3.79 -14.54 -4.97
N SER A 40 -4.91 -14.50 -4.25
CA SER A 40 -5.56 -13.28 -3.79
C SER A 40 -5.82 -13.32 -2.29
N TYR A 41 -5.81 -12.14 -1.67
CA TYR A 41 -5.96 -11.97 -0.23
C TYR A 41 -6.84 -10.76 0.06
N GLU A 42 -7.60 -10.83 1.14
CA GLU A 42 -8.36 -9.70 1.66
C GLU A 42 -7.66 -9.11 2.87
N ILE A 43 -7.68 -7.78 3.00
CA ILE A 43 -7.40 -7.09 4.25
C ILE A 43 -8.70 -6.46 4.73
N LYS A 44 -9.28 -7.01 5.81
CA LYS A 44 -10.57 -6.54 6.34
C LYS A 44 -10.56 -5.03 6.56
N GLY A 45 -11.56 -4.35 5.99
CA GLY A 45 -11.75 -2.91 6.11
C GLY A 45 -11.03 -2.06 5.06
N VAL A 46 -10.11 -2.63 4.27
CA VAL A 46 -9.47 -1.93 3.15
C VAL A 46 -10.33 -2.11 1.90
N LYS A 47 -11.02 -1.04 1.47
CA LYS A 47 -11.90 -1.05 0.29
C LYS A 47 -11.31 -0.34 -0.91
N THR A 48 -10.53 0.71 -0.64
CA THR A 48 -9.80 1.49 -1.63
C THR A 48 -8.45 1.83 -1.05
N ILE A 49 -7.45 2.02 -1.92
CA ILE A 49 -6.12 2.46 -1.51
C ILE A 49 -5.67 3.64 -2.34
N LYS A 50 -4.85 4.49 -1.73
CA LYS A 50 -4.16 5.59 -2.41
C LYS A 50 -2.74 5.20 -2.79
N ALA A 51 -2.07 4.42 -1.93
CA ALA A 51 -0.71 3.94 -2.16
C ALA A 51 -0.43 2.65 -1.39
N MET A 52 0.54 1.87 -1.87
CA MET A 52 1.12 0.76 -1.12
C MET A 52 2.59 0.55 -1.45
N GLN A 53 3.36 0.03 -0.50
CA GLN A 53 4.77 -0.28 -0.67
C GLN A 53 5.18 -1.43 0.25
N TRP A 54 6.06 -2.31 -0.22
CA TRP A 54 6.77 -3.23 0.66
C TRP A 54 8.03 -2.57 1.21
N ALA A 55 8.17 -2.55 2.53
CA ALA A 55 9.34 -2.02 3.20
C ALA A 55 9.57 -2.75 4.54
N GLY A 56 10.84 -3.13 4.81
CA GLY A 56 11.19 -3.87 6.02
C GLY A 56 10.47 -5.22 6.15
N GLY A 57 10.27 -5.93 5.03
CA GLY A 57 9.56 -7.22 5.02
C GLY A 57 8.05 -7.14 5.31
N ARG A 58 7.48 -5.94 5.29
CA ARG A 58 6.04 -5.71 5.56
C ARG A 58 5.41 -4.91 4.44
N LEU A 59 4.11 -5.11 4.24
CA LEU A 59 3.29 -4.31 3.33
C LEU A 59 2.74 -3.09 4.06
N TRP A 60 3.00 -1.93 3.52
CA TRP A 60 2.45 -0.65 3.97
C TRP A 60 1.33 -0.27 3.02
N VAL A 61 0.17 0.11 3.54
CA VAL A 61 -1.01 0.47 2.75
C VAL A 61 -1.59 1.76 3.29
N LEU A 62 -1.74 2.76 2.44
CA LEU A 62 -2.51 3.97 2.71
C LEU A 62 -3.89 3.77 2.08
N ASP A 63 -4.92 3.63 2.91
CA ASP A 63 -6.28 3.45 2.42
C ASP A 63 -6.87 4.75 1.85
N GLY A 64 -8.04 4.64 1.21
CA GLY A 64 -8.76 5.77 0.63
C GLY A 64 -9.13 6.89 1.61
N ASN A 65 -9.19 6.58 2.91
CA ASN A 65 -9.53 7.54 3.97
C ASN A 65 -8.28 8.20 4.60
N GLY A 66 -7.08 7.75 4.24
CA GLY A 66 -5.84 8.24 4.81
C GLY A 66 -5.32 7.45 6.01
N ALA A 67 -5.87 6.27 6.30
CA ALA A 67 -5.29 5.39 7.31
C ALA A 67 -4.11 4.60 6.74
N LEU A 68 -2.94 4.75 7.37
CA LEU A 68 -1.74 3.98 7.07
C LEU A 68 -1.72 2.70 7.92
N GLY A 69 -1.88 1.56 7.28
CA GLY A 69 -1.73 0.24 7.88
C GLY A 69 -0.40 -0.41 7.52
N ILE A 70 0.20 -1.12 8.48
CA ILE A 70 1.40 -1.93 8.28
C ILE A 70 1.02 -3.39 8.53
N TYR A 71 1.31 -4.26 7.58
CA TYR A 71 0.87 -5.65 7.56
C TYR A 71 2.04 -6.60 7.37
N GLU A 72 2.05 -7.66 8.17
CA GLU A 72 2.92 -8.82 7.96
C GLU A 72 2.17 -9.83 7.10
N PHE A 73 2.85 -10.40 6.11
CA PHE A 73 2.31 -11.49 5.31
C PHE A 73 2.64 -12.83 5.96
N THR A 74 1.60 -13.61 6.23
CA THR A 74 1.65 -14.92 6.88
C THR A 74 1.09 -15.99 5.95
N HIS A 75 1.18 -17.26 6.36
CA HIS A 75 0.56 -18.36 5.61
C HIS A 75 -0.97 -18.23 5.43
N GLN A 76 -1.65 -17.45 6.27
CA GLN A 76 -3.10 -17.19 6.18
C GLN A 76 -3.45 -15.85 5.51
N GLY A 77 -2.47 -15.15 4.94
CA GLY A 77 -2.63 -13.81 4.40
C GLY A 77 -2.09 -12.73 5.35
N PHE A 78 -2.70 -11.55 5.32
CA PHE A 78 -2.15 -10.37 5.99
C PHE A 78 -2.63 -10.21 7.43
N ARG A 79 -1.66 -10.05 8.34
CA ARG A 79 -1.90 -9.69 9.74
C ARG A 79 -1.49 -8.25 9.98
N ARG A 80 -2.40 -7.42 10.49
CA ARG A 80 -2.09 -6.02 10.82
C ARG A 80 -1.13 -5.95 12.01
N VAL A 81 -0.02 -5.25 11.84
CA VAL A 81 1.01 -5.02 12.86
C VAL A 81 0.83 -3.65 13.50
N SER A 82 0.50 -2.64 12.69
CA SER A 82 0.36 -1.26 13.16
C SER A 82 -0.62 -0.48 12.28
N ALA A 83 -1.09 0.64 12.83
CA ALA A 83 -2.06 1.54 12.24
C ALA A 83 -1.74 2.97 12.67
N ARG A 84 -1.87 3.91 11.74
CA ARG A 84 -1.89 5.34 12.04
C ARG A 84 -2.89 6.03 11.13
N ASP A 85 -3.72 6.89 11.69
CA ASP A 85 -4.50 7.83 10.89
C ASP A 85 -3.59 8.99 10.46
N MET A 86 -3.39 9.14 9.15
CA MET A 86 -2.63 10.25 8.56
C MET A 86 -3.55 11.38 8.10
N GLY A 87 -4.86 11.16 8.09
CA GLY A 87 -5.86 12.08 7.59
C GLY A 87 -6.01 12.05 6.06
N PRO A 88 -7.13 12.59 5.56
CA PRO A 88 -7.53 12.46 4.15
C PRO A 88 -6.65 13.27 3.19
N ALA A 89 -5.87 14.22 3.70
CA ALA A 89 -4.98 15.07 2.90
C ALA A 89 -3.78 14.30 2.33
N VAL A 90 -3.38 13.18 2.94
CA VAL A 90 -2.28 12.36 2.42
C VAL A 90 -2.76 11.57 1.21
N GLU A 91 -2.12 11.80 0.08
CA GLU A 91 -2.44 11.17 -1.21
C GLU A 91 -1.46 10.06 -1.61
N GLY A 92 -0.28 10.03 -1.00
CA GLY A 92 0.69 8.98 -1.23
C GLY A 92 1.82 8.99 -0.22
N PHE A 93 2.63 7.95 -0.23
CA PHE A 93 3.81 7.87 0.61
C PHE A 93 4.94 7.12 -0.10
N TRP A 94 6.16 7.32 0.38
CA TRP A 94 7.33 6.57 -0.05
C TRP A 94 8.33 6.38 1.11
N LEU A 95 8.85 5.17 1.25
CA LEU A 95 9.96 4.84 2.14
C LEU A 95 11.22 4.56 1.32
N ASP A 96 12.30 5.26 1.67
CA ASP A 96 13.64 5.04 1.10
C ASP A 96 14.56 4.23 2.03
N GLY A 97 14.03 3.71 3.14
CA GLY A 97 14.75 2.94 4.14
C GLY A 97 15.19 3.74 5.37
N LYS A 98 15.25 5.07 5.30
CA LYS A 98 15.55 5.95 6.45
C LYS A 98 14.49 7.01 6.67
N GLN A 99 13.85 7.44 5.60
CA GLN A 99 12.89 8.52 5.59
C GLN A 99 11.54 8.00 5.12
N PHE A 100 10.51 8.59 5.69
CA PHE A 100 9.12 8.43 5.30
C PHE A 100 8.65 9.75 4.70
N TRP A 101 8.34 9.70 3.41
CA TRP A 101 7.86 10.82 2.63
C TRP A 101 6.35 10.71 2.44
N THR A 102 5.64 11.82 2.56
CA THR A 102 4.21 11.93 2.24
C THR A 102 3.99 12.98 1.16
N LEU A 103 3.11 12.64 0.22
CA LEU A 103 2.54 13.60 -0.72
C LEU A 103 1.17 14.01 -0.17
N GLU A 104 0.99 15.28 0.13
CA GLU A 104 -0.21 15.81 0.79
C GLU A 104 -0.85 16.90 -0.04
N LYS A 105 -2.19 16.97 -0.04
CA LYS A 105 -2.89 18.16 -0.53
C LYS A 105 -2.51 19.35 0.36
N ALA A 106 -2.00 20.41 -0.25
CA ALA A 106 -1.71 21.64 0.46
C ALA A 106 -3.01 22.28 0.94
N ARG A 107 -2.96 22.94 2.11
CA ARG A 107 -4.13 23.61 2.68
C ARG A 107 -4.51 24.87 1.88
N ASP A 108 -3.50 25.62 1.44
CA ASP A 108 -3.63 26.96 0.88
C ASP A 108 -3.06 27.07 -0.55
N SER A 109 -2.79 25.93 -1.20
CA SER A 109 -2.22 25.87 -2.56
C SER A 109 -2.88 24.77 -3.38
N SER A 110 -2.92 24.96 -4.70
CA SER A 110 -3.34 23.91 -5.65
C SER A 110 -2.24 22.87 -5.93
N LEU A 111 -1.00 23.17 -5.54
CA LEU A 111 0.12 22.26 -5.69
C LEU A 111 0.23 21.33 -4.48
N PRO A 112 0.56 20.04 -4.67
CA PRO A 112 0.77 19.14 -3.55
C PRO A 112 2.05 19.47 -2.79
N GLU A 113 2.06 19.19 -1.48
CA GLU A 113 3.21 19.33 -0.59
C GLU A 113 3.90 17.99 -0.40
N LEU A 114 5.23 17.99 -0.46
CA LEU A 114 6.06 16.84 -0.09
C LEU A 114 6.60 17.06 1.32
N LYS A 115 6.21 16.21 2.28
CA LYS A 115 6.70 16.25 3.65
C LYS A 115 7.60 15.05 3.93
N ARG A 116 8.59 15.25 4.80
CA ARG A 116 9.52 14.20 5.23
C ARG A 116 9.49 14.02 6.75
N SER A 117 9.62 12.79 7.17
CA SER A 117 9.78 12.42 8.58
C SER A 117 10.76 11.25 8.71
N ASN A 118 11.39 11.13 9.87
CA ASN A 118 12.28 10.00 10.16
C ASN A 118 11.46 8.78 10.57
N ILE A 119 11.87 7.60 10.11
CA ILE A 119 11.23 6.35 10.48
C ILE A 119 12.27 5.29 10.84
N LYS A 120 11.95 4.44 11.82
CA LYS A 120 12.73 3.22 12.10
C LYS A 120 11.97 2.04 11.56
N LEU A 121 12.56 1.36 10.57
CA LEU A 121 12.10 0.04 10.14
C LEU A 121 12.68 -0.98 11.14
N TYR A 122 11.80 -1.79 11.74
CA TYR A 122 12.16 -2.89 12.63
C TYR A 122 12.01 -4.20 11.89
#